data_AF-A0A2N6NEM8-F1
#
_entry.id   AF-A0A2N6NEM8-F1
#
_cell.length_a   1.000
_cell.length_b   1.000
_cell.length_c   1.000
_cell.angle_alpha   90.00
_cell.angle_beta   90.00
_cell.angle_gamma   90.00
#
_symmetry.space_group_name_H-M   'P 1'
#
loop_
_entity.id
_entity.type
_entity.pdbx_description
1 polymer ?
#
loop_
_entity_poly.entity_id
_entity_poly.type
_entity_poly.pdbx_seq_one_letter_code
_entity_poly.pdbx_strand_id
1 'polypeptide(L)'
;MSDPIDTWASPEIKTIRISEGYSDSVVELQVRQFVPMEGDKLDRTWDYNGEKKSVRIPPFALIDTKKARQAFARHIDASVDDTLKNVIKTVEGTLGKWMRVTYLEAFRLAQRSDTPPEVSKILQSTFRLWTSTRLNTISCFIVGEETLGMPSDILDDTSPTPGKVPVPPVMGAQLNLLMIHEIQAKLRKTVLEQLQKIVQKNKHSTWLVTYFVNFILLHNASMIISHDAGDSELKSLAELNENDVKFVRCTANYARAREVEWRRLRESHDYDHPEYYISQMFEQNWKPRSMVV
;
A
#
# COMPACT_ATOMS: atom_id res chain seq x y z
N MET A 1 -20.33 4.63 12.18
CA MET A 1 -20.33 3.17 12.28
C MET A 1 -20.34 2.85 13.76
N SER A 2 -21.24 1.97 14.21
CA SER A 2 -21.21 1.46 15.59
C SER A 2 -19.89 0.72 15.83
N ASP A 3 -19.40 0.76 17.07
CA ASP A 3 -18.21 0.01 17.46
C ASP A 3 -18.55 -1.49 17.34
N PRO A 4 -17.81 -2.30 16.56
CA PRO A 4 -18.15 -3.70 16.35
C PRO A 4 -17.96 -4.58 17.60
N ILE A 5 -17.42 -4.03 18.69
CA ILE A 5 -17.17 -4.76 19.94
C ILE A 5 -18.15 -4.31 21.01
N ASP A 6 -19.13 -5.16 21.30
CA ASP A 6 -20.15 -4.89 22.31
C ASP A 6 -19.77 -5.37 23.71
N THR A 7 -18.85 -6.34 23.82
CA THR A 7 -18.49 -6.98 25.11
C THR A 7 -16.98 -7.07 25.32
N TRP A 8 -16.50 -6.45 26.41
CA TRP A 8 -15.08 -6.43 26.78
C TRP A 8 -14.78 -7.38 27.94
N ALA A 9 -13.70 -8.17 27.83
CA ALA A 9 -13.32 -9.20 28.80
C ALA A 9 -12.58 -8.64 30.03
N SER A 10 -11.91 -7.49 29.89
CA SER A 10 -11.14 -6.83 30.96
C SER A 10 -11.36 -5.33 30.89
N PRO A 11 -11.40 -4.55 31.98
CA PRO A 11 -11.36 -3.08 31.96
C PRO A 11 -10.01 -2.49 31.57
N GLU A 12 -8.95 -3.31 31.51
CA GLU A 12 -7.59 -2.87 31.24
C GLU A 12 -7.43 -2.36 29.81
N ILE A 13 -6.86 -1.16 29.70
CA ILE A 13 -6.48 -0.53 28.43
C ILE A 13 -4.98 -0.69 28.27
N LYS A 14 -4.56 -1.28 27.16
CA LYS A 14 -3.15 -1.42 26.79
C LYS A 14 -2.80 -0.47 25.67
N THR A 15 -1.60 0.10 25.72
CA THR A 15 -1.05 0.91 24.64
C THR A 15 -0.01 0.08 23.92
N ILE A 16 -0.24 -0.20 22.64
CA ILE A 16 0.70 -0.90 21.77
C ILE A 16 1.27 0.06 20.73
N ARG A 17 2.43 -0.30 20.20
CA ARG A 17 3.00 0.34 19.01
C ARG A 17 3.04 -0.68 17.90
N ILE A 18 2.66 -0.26 16.70
CA ILE A 18 2.74 -1.10 15.51
C ILE A 18 3.60 -0.43 14.44
N SER A 19 4.26 -1.24 13.62
CA SER A 19 5.07 -0.77 12.49
C SER A 19 5.07 -1.80 11.38
N GLU A 20 5.08 -1.29 10.16
CA GLU A 20 5.23 -2.04 8.92
C GLU A 20 6.71 -2.17 8.49
N GLY A 21 7.63 -1.52 9.21
CA GLY A 21 9.08 -1.61 8.98
C GLY A 21 9.63 -0.75 7.83
N TYR A 22 8.83 0.16 7.26
CA TYR A 22 9.30 1.08 6.21
C TYR A 22 9.87 2.40 6.73
N SER A 23 9.63 2.77 7.98
CA SER A 23 10.16 3.97 8.62
C SER A 23 10.40 3.73 10.11
N ASP A 24 11.12 4.63 10.76
CA ASP A 24 11.26 4.63 12.23
C ASP A 24 9.96 5.12 12.92
N SER A 25 8.98 5.57 12.14
CA SER A 25 7.68 5.97 12.67
C SER A 25 6.86 4.75 13.08
N VAL A 26 6.16 4.87 14.19
CA VAL A 26 5.27 3.85 14.73
C VAL A 26 3.87 4.43 14.92
N VAL A 27 2.86 3.57 14.83
CA VAL A 27 1.48 3.93 15.17
C VAL A 27 1.20 3.47 16.59
N GLU A 28 0.91 4.41 17.47
CA GLU A 28 0.49 4.11 18.84
C GLU A 28 -1.04 3.95 18.90
N LEU A 29 -1.49 2.83 19.47
CA LEU A 29 -2.89 2.43 19.52
C LEU A 29 -3.30 2.00 20.93
N GLN A 30 -4.52 2.36 21.32
CA GLN A 30 -5.14 1.88 22.55
C GLN A 30 -6.05 0.68 22.24
N VAL A 31 -5.80 -0.44 22.92
CA VAL A 31 -6.48 -1.71 22.70
C VAL A 31 -7.00 -2.29 24.01
N ARG A 32 -8.04 -3.11 23.90
CA ARG A 32 -8.65 -3.78 25.04
C ARG A 32 -9.00 -5.21 24.64
N GLN A 33 -9.02 -6.11 25.62
CA GLN A 33 -9.37 -7.51 25.38
C GLN A 33 -10.89 -7.64 25.29
N PHE A 34 -11.40 -8.22 24.22
CA PHE A 34 -12.83 -8.46 24.01
C PHE A 34 -13.20 -9.93 24.30
N VAL A 35 -14.48 -10.19 24.50
CA VAL A 35 -15.00 -11.56 24.60
C VAL A 35 -15.33 -12.05 23.19
N PRO A 36 -14.63 -13.09 22.67
CA PRO A 36 -14.88 -13.57 21.32
C PRO A 36 -16.30 -14.09 21.11
N MET A 37 -16.85 -13.81 19.93
CA MET A 37 -18.12 -14.32 19.44
C MET A 37 -17.89 -15.35 18.33
N GLU A 38 -18.94 -16.11 18.01
CA GLU A 38 -18.92 -17.03 16.89
C GLU A 38 -18.63 -16.28 15.58
N GLY A 39 -17.63 -16.75 14.82
CA GLY A 39 -17.17 -16.12 13.58
C GLY A 39 -15.92 -15.24 13.72
N ASP A 40 -15.51 -14.88 14.94
CA ASP A 40 -14.29 -14.12 15.15
C ASP A 40 -13.05 -14.93 14.76
N LYS A 41 -12.22 -14.34 13.90
CA LYS A 41 -10.91 -14.91 13.57
C LYS A 41 -9.94 -14.62 14.70
N LEU A 42 -9.41 -15.67 15.31
CA LEU A 42 -8.45 -15.58 16.40
C LEU A 42 -7.17 -16.35 16.13
N ASP A 43 -7.05 -16.95 14.96
CA ASP A 43 -5.87 -17.69 14.56
C ASP A 43 -5.15 -16.96 13.42
N ARG A 44 -3.82 -16.90 13.51
CA ARG A 44 -2.96 -16.51 12.39
C ARG A 44 -2.50 -17.79 11.71
N THR A 45 -2.58 -17.83 10.39
CA THR A 45 -2.26 -19.03 9.60
C THR A 45 -1.26 -18.70 8.50
N TRP A 46 -0.36 -19.64 8.21
CA TRP A 46 0.57 -19.55 7.08
C TRP A 46 0.78 -20.95 6.50
N ASP A 47 1.25 -21.02 5.25
CA ASP A 47 1.59 -22.26 4.60
C ASP A 47 3.09 -22.52 4.71
N TYR A 48 3.48 -23.76 5.04
CA TYR A 48 4.86 -24.21 5.11
C TYR A 48 4.98 -25.61 4.50
N ASN A 49 5.74 -25.75 3.41
CA ASN A 49 5.92 -27.02 2.70
C ASN A 49 4.60 -27.74 2.32
N GLY A 50 3.55 -26.98 2.00
CA GLY A 50 2.23 -27.51 1.65
C GLY A 50 1.34 -27.85 2.85
N GLU A 51 1.84 -27.67 4.08
CA GLU A 51 1.06 -27.80 5.30
C GLU A 51 0.61 -26.42 5.82
N LYS A 52 -0.67 -26.32 6.20
CA LYS A 52 -1.22 -25.11 6.78
C LYS A 52 -0.95 -25.09 8.29
N LYS A 53 -0.06 -24.20 8.72
CA LYS A 53 0.22 -23.93 10.13
C LYS A 53 -0.67 -22.84 10.68
N SER A 54 -0.86 -22.85 12.01
CA SER A 54 -1.65 -21.84 12.70
C SER A 54 -1.20 -21.61 14.14
N VAL A 55 -1.36 -20.39 14.63
CA VAL A 55 -1.17 -20.03 16.04
C VAL A 55 -2.33 -19.18 16.55
N ARG A 56 -2.74 -19.43 17.79
CA ARG A 56 -3.81 -18.69 18.46
C ARG A 56 -3.29 -17.32 18.92
N ILE A 57 -4.05 -16.27 18.62
CA ILE A 57 -3.75 -14.89 18.96
C ILE A 57 -4.77 -14.35 19.98
N PRO A 58 -4.33 -13.63 21.01
CA PRO A 58 -5.24 -13.06 22.01
C PRO A 58 -6.26 -12.07 21.40
N PRO A 59 -7.51 -12.07 21.90
CA PRO A 59 -8.61 -11.30 21.32
C PRO A 59 -8.55 -9.84 21.77
N PHE A 60 -7.68 -9.05 21.15
CA PHE A 60 -7.63 -7.60 21.35
C PHE A 60 -8.19 -6.84 20.15
N ALA A 61 -8.87 -5.73 20.44
CA ALA A 61 -9.47 -4.83 19.46
C ALA A 61 -9.21 -3.37 19.84
N LEU A 62 -9.35 -2.46 18.86
CA LEU A 62 -9.22 -1.02 19.06
C LEU A 62 -10.36 -0.48 19.94
N ILE A 63 -10.03 0.48 20.81
CA ILE A 63 -11.02 1.17 21.66
C ILE A 63 -11.55 2.44 20.97
N ASP A 64 -10.68 3.17 20.28
CA ASP A 64 -11.01 4.48 19.71
C ASP A 64 -10.50 4.55 18.26
N THR A 65 -11.39 4.23 17.33
CA THR A 65 -11.14 4.28 15.89
C THR A 65 -10.83 5.70 15.42
N LYS A 66 -11.33 6.74 16.10
CA LYS A 66 -11.05 8.14 15.74
C LYS A 66 -9.62 8.52 16.10
N LYS A 67 -9.14 8.14 17.30
CA LYS A 67 -7.73 8.31 17.68
C LYS A 67 -6.80 7.47 16.81
N ALA A 68 -7.17 6.22 16.54
CA ALA A 68 -6.43 5.35 15.62
C ALA A 68 -6.29 6.03 14.24
N ARG A 69 -7.37 6.60 13.71
CA ARG A 69 -7.33 7.32 12.43
C ARG A 69 -6.40 8.53 12.45
N GLN A 70 -6.40 9.29 13.53
CA GLN A 70 -5.47 10.40 13.69
C GLN A 70 -4.02 9.93 13.78
N ALA A 71 -3.77 8.81 14.48
CA ALA A 71 -2.45 8.21 14.58
C ALA A 71 -1.95 7.74 13.20
N PHE A 72 -2.79 7.04 12.43
CA PHE A 72 -2.45 6.64 11.06
C PHE A 72 -2.23 7.84 10.13
N ALA A 73 -3.07 8.87 10.19
CA ALA A 73 -2.87 10.06 9.36
C ALA A 73 -1.51 10.72 9.62
N ARG A 74 -1.11 10.85 10.90
CA ARG A 74 0.22 11.34 11.28
C ARG A 74 1.34 10.42 10.82
N HIS A 75 1.15 9.11 10.97
CA HIS A 75 2.13 8.12 10.57
C HIS A 75 2.34 8.09 9.05
N ILE A 76 1.28 8.23 8.25
CA ILE A 76 1.37 8.38 6.79
C ILE A 76 2.20 9.61 6.46
N ASP A 77 1.89 10.76 7.08
CA ASP A 77 2.60 12.02 6.82
C ASP A 77 4.09 11.92 7.20
N ALA A 78 4.40 11.27 8.32
CA ALA A 78 5.77 11.04 8.77
C ALA A 78 6.54 10.03 7.91
N SER A 79 5.85 9.04 7.34
CA SER A 79 6.49 7.92 6.62
C SER A 79 6.66 8.16 5.12
N VAL A 80 6.17 9.27 4.55
CA VAL A 80 6.25 9.52 3.11
C VAL A 80 7.69 9.42 2.59
N ASP A 81 8.62 10.10 3.22
CA ASP A 81 10.01 10.20 2.76
C ASP A 81 10.75 8.85 2.86
N ASP A 82 10.57 8.13 3.97
CA ASP A 82 11.20 6.81 4.16
C ASP A 82 10.58 5.74 3.27
N THR A 83 9.25 5.76 3.10
CA THR A 83 8.55 4.89 2.14
C THR A 83 9.06 5.16 0.73
N LEU A 84 9.22 6.43 0.35
CA LEU A 84 9.78 6.83 -0.93
C LEU A 84 11.19 6.26 -1.13
N LYS A 85 12.08 6.45 -0.15
CA LYS A 85 13.45 5.94 -0.20
C LYS A 85 13.49 4.42 -0.33
N ASN A 86 12.66 3.70 0.43
CA ASN A 86 12.69 2.24 0.47
C ASN A 86 12.08 1.61 -0.79
N VAL A 87 10.99 2.15 -1.32
CA VAL A 87 10.39 1.68 -2.57
C VAL A 87 11.27 2.01 -3.78
N ILE A 88 11.98 3.12 -3.74
CA ILE A 88 12.91 3.50 -4.81
C ILE A 88 14.16 2.61 -4.81
N LYS A 89 14.67 2.20 -3.63
CA LYS A 89 15.88 1.36 -3.52
C LYS A 89 15.73 0.01 -4.19
N THR A 90 14.51 -0.54 -4.23
CA THR A 90 14.24 -1.85 -4.81
C THR A 90 14.20 -1.85 -6.34
N VAL A 91 14.31 -0.69 -7.00
CA VAL A 91 14.26 -0.58 -8.46
C VAL A 91 15.68 -0.41 -9.03
N GLU A 92 16.23 -1.49 -9.60
CA GLU A 92 17.57 -1.52 -10.18
C GLU A 92 17.59 -1.18 -11.69
N GLY A 93 18.75 -0.74 -12.19
CA GLY A 93 18.97 -0.45 -13.61
C GLY A 93 18.58 0.97 -14.06
N THR A 94 18.73 1.23 -15.36
CA THR A 94 18.55 2.57 -15.95
C THR A 94 17.13 3.12 -15.79
N LEU A 95 16.09 2.27 -15.66
CA LEU A 95 14.74 2.77 -15.33
C LEU A 95 14.60 3.14 -13.89
N GLY A 96 15.09 2.28 -13.00
CA GLY A 96 15.06 2.56 -11.59
C GLY A 96 15.63 3.93 -11.32
N LYS A 97 16.67 4.32 -12.06
CA LYS A 97 17.18 5.69 -12.08
C LYS A 97 16.13 6.74 -12.51
N TRP A 98 15.44 6.59 -13.64
CA TRP A 98 14.47 7.59 -14.12
C TRP A 98 13.15 7.61 -13.34
N MET A 99 12.65 6.47 -12.88
CA MET A 99 11.56 6.38 -11.91
C MET A 99 11.94 7.11 -10.63
N ARG A 100 13.12 6.79 -10.06
CA ARG A 100 13.67 7.47 -8.89
C ARG A 100 13.76 8.97 -9.10
N VAL A 101 14.31 9.42 -10.21
CA VAL A 101 14.42 10.85 -10.54
C VAL A 101 13.02 11.46 -10.61
N THR A 102 12.07 10.83 -11.29
CA THR A 102 10.69 11.34 -11.42
C THR A 102 10.02 11.51 -10.06
N TYR A 103 10.09 10.48 -9.21
CA TYR A 103 9.57 10.52 -7.85
C TYR A 103 10.26 11.58 -6.98
N LEU A 104 11.59 11.68 -7.03
CA LEU A 104 12.35 12.66 -6.26
C LEU A 104 12.10 14.09 -6.74
N GLU A 105 11.98 14.33 -8.04
CA GLU A 105 11.64 15.66 -8.59
C GLU A 105 10.22 16.07 -8.21
N ALA A 106 9.25 15.14 -8.29
CA ALA A 106 7.90 15.38 -7.82
C ALA A 106 7.88 15.71 -6.31
N PHE A 107 8.64 14.97 -5.50
CA PHE A 107 8.73 15.21 -4.06
C PHE A 107 9.40 16.55 -3.75
N ARG A 108 10.51 16.89 -4.43
CA ARG A 108 11.18 18.19 -4.31
C ARG A 108 10.24 19.33 -4.67
N LEU A 109 9.52 19.21 -5.79
CA LEU A 109 8.55 20.21 -6.22
C LEU A 109 7.43 20.39 -5.18
N ALA A 110 7.01 19.33 -4.49
CA ALA A 110 6.01 19.41 -3.42
C ALA A 110 6.47 20.23 -2.20
N GLN A 111 7.78 20.26 -1.93
CA GLN A 111 8.40 20.87 -0.74
C GLN A 111 8.97 22.28 -0.99
N ARG A 112 9.08 22.69 -2.25
CA ARG A 112 9.64 24.00 -2.64
C ARG A 112 8.74 25.15 -2.19
N SER A 113 9.32 26.14 -1.51
CA SER A 113 8.60 27.32 -1.00
C SER A 113 8.07 28.25 -2.11
N ASP A 114 8.68 28.23 -3.29
CA ASP A 114 8.28 29.02 -4.46
C ASP A 114 7.24 28.31 -5.34
N THR A 115 6.84 27.09 -4.99
CA THR A 115 5.86 26.33 -5.77
C THR A 115 4.45 26.85 -5.52
N PRO A 116 3.63 27.04 -6.58
CA PRO A 116 2.24 27.46 -6.41
C PRO A 116 1.49 26.55 -5.43
N PRO A 117 0.67 27.09 -4.50
CA PRO A 117 0.02 26.30 -3.46
C PRO A 117 -0.80 25.11 -3.99
N GLU A 118 -1.43 25.25 -5.16
CA GLU A 118 -2.19 24.14 -5.76
C GLU A 118 -1.32 22.98 -6.25
N VAL A 119 -0.13 23.29 -6.76
CA VAL A 119 0.85 22.31 -7.26
C VAL A 119 1.45 21.55 -6.09
N SER A 120 1.87 22.27 -5.05
CA SER A 120 2.34 21.64 -3.81
C SER A 120 1.26 20.75 -3.19
N LYS A 121 0.01 21.26 -3.10
CA LYS A 121 -1.12 20.54 -2.50
C LYS A 121 -1.47 19.24 -3.22
N ILE A 122 -1.49 19.23 -4.57
CA ILE A 122 -1.78 18.00 -5.31
C ILE A 122 -0.67 16.97 -5.17
N LEU A 123 0.60 17.39 -5.20
CA LEU A 123 1.72 16.48 -5.04
C LEU A 123 1.71 15.88 -3.63
N GLN A 124 1.52 16.70 -2.59
CA GLN A 124 1.38 16.20 -1.22
C GLN A 124 0.21 15.23 -1.08
N SER A 125 -0.98 15.57 -1.60
CA SER A 125 -2.15 14.68 -1.55
C SER A 125 -1.89 13.35 -2.27
N THR A 126 -1.18 13.41 -3.41
CA THR A 126 -0.79 12.23 -4.20
C THR A 126 0.19 11.35 -3.45
N PHE A 127 1.23 11.93 -2.83
CA PHE A 127 2.19 11.18 -2.00
C PHE A 127 1.56 10.55 -0.77
N ARG A 128 0.60 11.23 -0.12
CA ARG A 128 -0.17 10.67 1.00
C ARG A 128 -1.02 9.48 0.56
N LEU A 129 -1.73 9.61 -0.57
CA LEU A 129 -2.51 8.50 -1.15
C LEU A 129 -1.60 7.32 -1.48
N TRP A 130 -0.51 7.56 -2.19
CA TRP A 130 0.50 6.57 -2.55
C TRP A 130 1.07 5.86 -1.31
N THR A 131 1.51 6.61 -0.30
CA THR A 131 2.08 6.07 0.95
C THR A 131 1.04 5.23 1.70
N SER A 132 -0.18 5.75 1.88
CA SER A 132 -1.26 5.00 2.55
C SER A 132 -1.65 3.72 1.83
N THR A 133 -1.53 3.68 0.49
CA THR A 133 -1.72 2.45 -0.28
C THR A 133 -0.61 1.47 0.04
N ARG A 134 0.65 1.91 0.06
CA ARG A 134 1.79 1.03 0.33
C ARG A 134 1.77 0.41 1.71
N LEU A 135 1.44 1.19 2.73
CA LEU A 135 1.30 0.71 4.10
C LEU A 135 0.21 -0.36 4.25
N ASN A 136 -0.80 -0.37 3.37
CA ASN A 136 -1.85 -1.39 3.41
C ASN A 136 -1.48 -2.68 2.67
N THR A 137 -0.43 -2.68 1.85
CA THR A 137 0.01 -3.85 1.04
C THR A 137 1.10 -4.68 1.72
N ILE A 138 1.37 -4.42 3.00
CA ILE A 138 2.47 -5.01 3.75
C ILE A 138 1.98 -5.44 5.12
N SER A 139 2.68 -6.42 5.69
CA SER A 139 2.35 -6.89 7.03
C SER A 139 2.78 -5.88 8.09
N CYS A 140 1.89 -5.63 9.04
CA CYS A 140 2.12 -4.77 10.20
C CYS A 140 2.28 -5.63 11.46
N PHE A 141 3.25 -5.28 12.31
CA PHE A 141 3.61 -6.04 13.49
C PHE A 141 3.62 -5.15 14.73
N ILE A 142 3.33 -5.75 15.88
CA ILE A 142 3.52 -5.09 17.18
C ILE A 142 5.02 -4.98 17.45
N VAL A 143 5.42 -3.80 17.91
CA VAL A 143 6.81 -3.45 18.25
C VAL A 143 6.85 -2.80 19.63
N GLY A 144 8.00 -2.88 20.31
CA GLY A 144 8.18 -2.36 21.67
C GLY A 144 7.91 -3.41 22.75
N GLU A 145 7.72 -2.93 23.99
CA GLU A 145 7.66 -3.79 25.19
C GLU A 145 6.32 -4.52 25.37
N GLU A 146 5.20 -3.87 25.05
CA GLU A 146 3.87 -4.47 25.20
C GLU A 146 3.54 -5.34 23.98
N THR A 147 3.55 -6.66 24.18
CA THR A 147 3.28 -7.67 23.14
C THR A 147 1.91 -8.34 23.28
N LEU A 148 1.03 -7.81 24.14
CA LEU A 148 -0.27 -8.40 24.48
C LEU A 148 -0.16 -9.81 25.08
N GLY A 149 0.95 -10.08 25.75
CA GLY A 149 1.25 -11.40 26.33
C GLY A 149 1.69 -12.45 25.30
N MET A 150 1.90 -12.06 24.04
CA MET A 150 2.45 -12.96 23.03
C MET A 150 3.97 -13.07 23.19
N PRO A 151 4.55 -14.28 23.12
CA PRO A 151 5.99 -14.44 23.12
C PRO A 151 6.58 -14.00 21.78
N SER A 152 7.88 -13.65 21.75
CA SER A 152 8.54 -13.15 20.54
C SER A 152 8.64 -14.20 19.43
N ASP A 153 8.60 -15.48 19.78
CA ASP A 153 8.66 -16.64 18.87
C ASP A 153 7.27 -17.21 18.52
N ILE A 154 6.18 -16.48 18.82
CA ILE A 154 4.81 -16.91 18.47
C ILE A 154 4.65 -17.23 16.98
N LEU A 155 5.39 -16.52 16.13
CA LEU A 155 5.64 -16.90 14.75
C LEU A 155 6.97 -17.64 14.70
N ASP A 156 6.88 -18.97 14.59
CA ASP A 156 8.03 -19.87 14.58
C ASP A 156 8.92 -19.68 13.33
N ASP A 157 10.01 -20.44 13.27
CA ASP A 157 10.99 -20.45 12.17
C ASP A 157 10.42 -20.90 10.82
N THR A 158 9.21 -21.46 10.81
CA THR A 158 8.51 -21.87 9.58
C THR A 158 7.59 -20.78 9.03
N SER A 159 7.36 -19.71 9.81
CA SER A 159 6.62 -18.53 9.35
C SER A 159 7.45 -17.74 8.32
N PRO A 160 6.81 -17.06 7.35
CA PRO A 160 7.50 -16.09 6.50
C PRO A 160 8.12 -14.92 7.27
N THR A 161 7.66 -14.68 8.50
CA THR A 161 8.16 -13.60 9.36
C THR A 161 8.44 -14.12 10.78
N PRO A 162 9.48 -14.96 10.97
CA PRO A 162 9.84 -15.50 12.28
C PRO A 162 10.23 -14.38 13.25
N GLY A 163 9.95 -14.59 14.53
CA GLY A 163 10.38 -13.66 15.58
C GLY A 163 9.62 -12.33 15.63
N LYS A 164 8.51 -12.22 14.88
CA LYS A 164 7.64 -11.04 14.86
C LYS A 164 6.37 -11.29 15.67
N VAL A 165 5.88 -10.25 16.33
CA VAL A 165 4.61 -10.29 17.07
C VAL A 165 3.48 -9.78 16.15
N PRO A 166 2.52 -10.63 15.74
CA PRO A 166 1.49 -10.23 14.79
C PRO A 166 0.45 -9.32 15.46
N VAL A 167 -0.13 -8.43 14.66
CA VAL A 167 -1.37 -7.74 15.04
C VAL A 167 -2.51 -8.76 15.21
N PRO A 168 -3.37 -8.67 16.26
CA PRO A 168 -4.57 -9.49 16.40
C PRO A 168 -5.48 -9.47 15.16
N PRO A 169 -6.09 -10.59 14.74
CA PRO A 169 -6.84 -10.63 13.48
C PRO A 169 -8.03 -9.66 13.41
N VAL A 170 -8.83 -9.57 14.47
CA VAL A 170 -9.95 -8.62 14.55
C VAL A 170 -9.45 -7.18 14.49
N MET A 171 -8.40 -6.85 15.24
CA MET A 171 -7.75 -5.54 15.17
C MET A 171 -7.24 -5.24 13.75
N GLY A 172 -6.58 -6.20 13.10
CA GLY A 172 -6.10 -6.05 11.72
C GLY A 172 -7.23 -5.74 10.74
N ALA A 173 -8.40 -6.38 10.91
CA ALA A 173 -9.58 -6.06 10.12
C ALA A 173 -10.11 -4.63 10.39
N GLN A 174 -10.17 -4.20 11.66
CA GLN A 174 -10.55 -2.83 12.02
C GLN A 174 -9.60 -1.79 11.40
N LEU A 175 -8.29 -2.07 11.44
CA LEU A 175 -7.25 -1.22 10.86
C LEU A 175 -7.38 -1.11 9.33
N ASN A 176 -7.61 -2.24 8.66
CA ASN A 176 -7.80 -2.26 7.21
C ASN A 176 -9.05 -1.46 6.78
N LEU A 177 -10.18 -1.66 7.48
CA LEU A 177 -11.40 -0.90 7.23
C LEU A 177 -11.19 0.61 7.42
N LEU A 178 -10.49 0.98 8.49
CA LEU A 178 -10.14 2.37 8.78
C LEU A 178 -9.25 2.97 7.68
N MET A 179 -8.21 2.24 7.25
CA MET A 179 -7.28 2.69 6.23
C MET A 179 -8.01 2.91 4.90
N ILE A 180 -8.79 1.92 4.44
CA ILE A 180 -9.46 1.95 3.15
C ILE A 180 -10.59 2.98 3.13
N HIS A 181 -11.54 2.88 4.07
CA HIS A 181 -12.78 3.64 4.01
C HIS A 181 -12.69 5.04 4.59
N GLU A 182 -11.84 5.28 5.60
CA GLU A 182 -11.78 6.59 6.25
C GLU A 182 -10.62 7.47 5.79
N ILE A 183 -9.52 6.88 5.31
CA ILE A 183 -8.32 7.60 4.88
C ILE A 183 -8.21 7.57 3.35
N GLN A 184 -8.03 6.39 2.76
CA GLN A 184 -7.79 6.25 1.32
C GLN A 184 -8.97 6.76 0.49
N ALA A 185 -10.23 6.44 0.86
CA ALA A 185 -11.40 6.95 0.13
C ALA A 185 -11.45 8.48 0.04
N LYS A 186 -11.09 9.20 1.12
CA LYS A 186 -11.04 10.67 1.13
C LYS A 186 -9.87 11.21 0.31
N LEU A 187 -8.71 10.56 0.40
CA LEU A 187 -7.52 10.92 -0.38
C LEU A 187 -7.75 10.70 -1.88
N ARG A 188 -8.39 9.59 -2.29
CA ARG A 188 -8.78 9.30 -3.68
C ARG A 188 -9.63 10.43 -4.25
N LYS A 189 -10.73 10.77 -3.56
CA LYS A 189 -11.61 11.87 -3.97
C LYS A 189 -10.85 13.19 -4.09
N THR A 190 -10.02 13.50 -3.09
CA THR A 190 -9.22 14.73 -3.05
C THR A 190 -8.23 14.83 -4.22
N VAL A 191 -7.50 13.76 -4.52
CA VAL A 191 -6.51 13.71 -5.60
C VAL A 191 -7.20 13.84 -6.96
N LEU A 192 -8.32 13.12 -7.18
CA LEU A 192 -9.07 13.18 -8.44
C LEU A 192 -9.64 14.59 -8.70
N GLU A 193 -10.26 15.20 -7.69
CA GLU A 193 -10.79 16.57 -7.81
C GLU A 193 -9.68 17.59 -8.11
N GLN A 194 -8.51 17.45 -7.47
CA GLN A 194 -7.38 18.35 -7.70
C GLN A 194 -6.75 18.13 -9.08
N LEU A 195 -6.59 16.87 -9.50
CA LEU A 195 -6.03 16.52 -10.80
C LEU A 195 -6.93 17.04 -11.93
N GLN A 196 -8.23 16.82 -11.82
CA GLN A 196 -9.21 17.33 -12.78
C GLN A 196 -9.11 18.85 -12.92
N LYS A 197 -9.08 19.58 -11.79
CA LYS A 197 -8.97 21.05 -11.80
C LYS A 197 -7.69 21.53 -12.49
N ILE A 198 -6.56 20.88 -12.24
CA ILE A 198 -5.28 21.26 -12.85
C ILE A 198 -5.28 20.96 -14.35
N VAL A 199 -5.77 19.79 -14.77
CA VAL A 199 -5.85 19.42 -16.20
C VAL A 199 -6.79 20.35 -16.95
N GLN A 200 -7.97 20.65 -16.40
CA GLN A 200 -8.97 21.51 -17.03
C GLN A 200 -8.54 22.98 -17.18
N LYS A 201 -7.58 23.45 -16.38
CA LYS A 201 -7.00 24.78 -16.58
C LYS A 201 -6.26 24.92 -17.90
N ASN A 202 -5.81 23.80 -18.49
CA ASN A 202 -5.13 23.74 -19.77
C ASN A 202 -4.01 24.79 -19.92
N LYS A 203 -3.23 24.99 -18.85
CA LYS A 203 -2.09 25.91 -18.85
C LYS A 203 -0.83 25.14 -19.17
N HIS A 204 0.02 25.69 -20.04
CA HIS A 204 1.34 25.11 -20.26
C HIS A 204 2.11 24.94 -18.95
N SER A 205 2.04 25.90 -18.02
CA SER A 205 2.76 25.80 -16.73
C SER A 205 2.37 24.62 -15.84
N THR A 206 1.24 23.94 -16.09
CA THR A 206 0.79 22.79 -15.29
C THR A 206 1.15 21.43 -15.89
N TRP A 207 1.77 21.39 -17.08
CA TRP A 207 2.08 20.12 -17.77
C TRP A 207 2.90 19.17 -16.89
N LEU A 208 3.91 19.70 -16.19
CA LEU A 208 4.86 18.90 -15.43
C LEU A 208 4.23 18.28 -14.19
N VAL A 209 3.39 19.04 -13.47
CA VAL A 209 2.67 18.49 -12.30
C VAL A 209 1.65 17.44 -12.74
N THR A 210 0.96 17.63 -13.86
CA THR A 210 0.06 16.62 -14.43
C THR A 210 0.82 15.35 -14.77
N TYR A 211 2.00 15.47 -15.40
CA TYR A 211 2.87 14.32 -15.67
C TYR A 211 3.23 13.58 -14.37
N PHE A 212 3.73 14.28 -13.35
CA PHE A 212 4.14 13.63 -12.09
C PHE A 212 3.00 12.92 -11.39
N VAL A 213 1.83 13.55 -11.28
CA VAL A 213 0.68 12.94 -10.61
C VAL A 213 0.21 11.71 -11.37
N ASN A 214 0.07 11.78 -12.70
CA ASN A 214 -0.31 10.62 -13.51
C ASN A 214 0.73 9.49 -13.39
N PHE A 215 2.02 9.81 -13.47
CA PHE A 215 3.08 8.83 -13.35
C PHE A 215 3.01 8.07 -12.01
N ILE A 216 2.90 8.79 -10.89
CA ILE A 216 2.83 8.19 -9.56
C ILE A 216 1.59 7.31 -9.43
N LEU A 217 0.43 7.78 -9.92
CA LEU A 217 -0.82 7.03 -9.83
C LEU A 217 -0.79 5.75 -10.69
N LEU A 218 -0.30 5.84 -11.92
CA LEU A 218 -0.19 4.70 -12.84
C LEU A 218 0.81 3.67 -12.31
N HIS A 219 1.96 4.11 -11.81
CA HIS A 219 2.92 3.21 -11.19
C HIS A 219 2.38 2.57 -9.89
N ASN A 220 1.62 3.31 -9.09
CA ASN A 220 0.95 2.73 -7.92
C ASN A 220 -0.03 1.63 -8.34
N ALA A 221 -0.82 1.86 -9.39
CA ALA A 221 -1.76 0.87 -9.91
C ALA A 221 -1.04 -0.38 -10.43
N SER A 222 0.07 -0.23 -11.18
CA SER A 222 0.83 -1.39 -11.67
C SER A 222 1.39 -2.23 -10.52
N MET A 223 1.89 -1.59 -9.45
CA MET A 223 2.36 -2.31 -8.26
C MET A 223 1.24 -3.08 -7.56
N ILE A 224 0.07 -2.46 -7.36
CA ILE A 224 -1.09 -3.12 -6.75
C ILE A 224 -1.55 -4.32 -7.60
N ILE A 225 -1.58 -4.18 -8.93
CA ILE A 225 -1.98 -5.25 -9.85
C ILE A 225 -0.94 -6.39 -9.87
N SER A 226 0.34 -6.05 -9.75
CA SER A 226 1.43 -7.04 -9.71
C SER A 226 1.50 -7.78 -8.38
N HIS A 227 1.00 -7.16 -7.30
CA HIS A 227 0.89 -7.79 -6.00
C HIS A 227 -0.15 -8.91 -6.11
N ASP A 228 0.18 -10.09 -5.58
CA ASP A 228 -0.72 -11.25 -5.49
C ASP A 228 -1.81 -11.01 -4.41
N ALA A 229 -2.35 -9.78 -4.36
CA ALA A 229 -3.45 -9.40 -3.50
C ALA A 229 -4.66 -10.24 -3.90
N GLY A 230 -5.21 -10.99 -2.95
CA GLY A 230 -6.42 -11.76 -3.19
C GLY A 230 -7.55 -10.85 -3.67
N ASP A 231 -8.43 -11.37 -4.54
CA ASP A 231 -9.51 -10.62 -5.22
C ASP A 231 -10.32 -9.68 -4.30
N SER A 232 -10.46 -10.00 -3.01
CA SER A 232 -11.13 -9.18 -2.00
C SER A 232 -10.40 -7.86 -1.69
N GLU A 233 -9.07 -7.87 -1.68
CA GLU A 233 -8.26 -6.71 -1.35
C GLU A 233 -8.24 -5.73 -2.54
N LEU A 234 -8.09 -6.26 -3.77
CA LEU A 234 -8.24 -5.49 -5.02
C LEU A 234 -9.63 -4.84 -5.14
N LYS A 235 -10.70 -5.59 -4.84
CA LYS A 235 -12.08 -5.05 -4.78
C LYS A 235 -12.19 -3.86 -3.83
N SER A 236 -11.61 -3.99 -2.64
CA SER A 236 -11.69 -2.95 -1.60
C SER A 236 -10.83 -1.71 -1.89
N LEU A 237 -9.64 -1.89 -2.50
CA LEU A 237 -8.69 -0.81 -2.77
C LEU A 237 -9.11 0.11 -3.91
N ALA A 238 -9.96 -0.34 -4.83
CA ALA A 238 -10.37 0.45 -5.98
C ALA A 238 -11.89 0.43 -6.26
N GLU A 239 -12.71 -0.06 -5.31
CA GLU A 239 -14.18 -0.15 -5.45
C GLU A 239 -14.59 -0.88 -6.75
N LEU A 240 -13.80 -1.88 -7.13
CA LEU A 240 -13.95 -2.58 -8.40
C LEU A 240 -15.18 -3.49 -8.35
N ASN A 241 -16.01 -3.43 -9.39
CA ASN A 241 -17.08 -4.40 -9.57
C ASN A 241 -16.51 -5.76 -10.02
N GLU A 242 -17.35 -6.79 -10.10
CA GLU A 242 -16.89 -8.15 -10.46
C GLU A 242 -16.28 -8.22 -11.87
N ASN A 243 -16.77 -7.43 -12.82
CA ASN A 243 -16.22 -7.37 -14.16
C ASN A 243 -14.86 -6.67 -14.18
N ASP A 244 -14.69 -5.60 -13.40
CA ASP A 244 -13.43 -4.87 -13.29
C ASP A 244 -12.34 -5.78 -12.66
N VAL A 245 -12.69 -6.54 -11.62
CA VAL A 245 -11.78 -7.51 -10.99
C VAL A 245 -11.44 -8.63 -11.96
N LYS A 246 -12.44 -9.15 -12.68
CA LYS A 246 -12.21 -10.15 -13.72
C LYS A 246 -11.30 -9.61 -14.80
N PHE A 247 -11.46 -8.35 -15.21
CA PHE A 247 -10.59 -7.69 -16.18
C PHE A 247 -9.16 -7.55 -15.64
N VAL A 248 -8.97 -7.06 -14.41
CA VAL A 248 -7.66 -6.97 -13.77
C VAL A 248 -6.98 -8.33 -13.70
N ARG A 249 -7.72 -9.38 -13.27
CA ARG A 249 -7.22 -10.76 -13.20
C ARG A 249 -6.89 -11.32 -14.57
N CYS A 250 -7.76 -11.15 -15.56
CA CYS A 250 -7.51 -11.58 -16.93
C CYS A 250 -6.28 -10.87 -17.51
N THR A 251 -6.12 -9.57 -17.23
CA THR A 251 -4.97 -8.78 -17.67
C THR A 251 -3.68 -9.25 -17.00
N ALA A 252 -3.69 -9.48 -15.68
CA ALA A 252 -2.55 -10.03 -14.94
C ALA A 252 -2.19 -11.45 -15.41
N ASN A 253 -3.18 -12.31 -15.64
CA ASN A 253 -2.99 -13.66 -16.18
C ASN A 253 -2.45 -13.62 -17.62
N TYR A 254 -2.98 -12.73 -18.46
CA TYR A 254 -2.53 -12.52 -19.84
C TYR A 254 -1.06 -12.08 -19.88
N ALA A 255 -0.71 -11.10 -19.02
CA ALA A 255 0.66 -10.64 -18.86
C ALA A 255 1.59 -11.77 -18.39
N ARG A 256 1.19 -12.53 -17.35
CA ARG A 256 1.97 -13.67 -16.85
C ARG A 256 2.17 -14.76 -17.92
N ALA A 257 1.14 -15.08 -18.69
CA ALA A 257 1.21 -16.10 -19.73
C ALA A 257 2.15 -15.70 -20.89
N ARG A 258 2.26 -14.39 -21.18
CA ARG A 258 3.09 -13.85 -22.25
C ARG A 258 4.48 -13.42 -21.80
N GLU A 259 4.83 -13.53 -20.53
CA GLU A 259 6.06 -12.94 -19.98
C GLU A 259 7.33 -13.35 -20.75
N VAL A 260 7.42 -14.60 -21.22
CA VAL A 260 8.56 -15.06 -22.04
C VAL A 260 8.57 -14.42 -23.44
N GLU A 261 7.41 -14.34 -24.09
CA GLU A 261 7.26 -13.76 -25.43
C GLU A 261 7.47 -12.25 -25.40
N TRP A 262 6.84 -11.57 -24.44
CA TRP A 262 6.99 -10.16 -24.19
C TRP A 262 8.44 -9.79 -23.82
N ARG A 263 9.16 -10.62 -23.07
CA ARG A 263 10.59 -10.41 -22.84
C ARG A 263 11.38 -10.39 -24.15
N ARG A 264 11.14 -11.36 -25.04
CA ARG A 264 11.78 -11.43 -26.37
C ARG A 264 11.40 -10.25 -27.25
N LEU A 265 10.12 -9.88 -27.25
CA LEU A 265 9.62 -8.72 -28.01
C LEU A 265 10.27 -7.42 -27.54
N ARG A 266 10.42 -7.26 -26.22
CA ARG A 266 11.11 -6.09 -25.68
C ARG A 266 12.60 -6.12 -26.09
N GLU A 267 13.26 -7.28 -26.04
CA GLU A 267 14.66 -7.48 -26.48
C GLU A 267 14.89 -7.22 -27.98
N SER A 268 13.91 -7.49 -28.84
CA SER A 268 14.02 -7.27 -30.28
C SER A 268 13.95 -5.79 -30.68
N HIS A 269 13.51 -4.90 -29.79
CA HIS A 269 13.30 -3.46 -30.08
C HIS A 269 12.33 -3.23 -31.25
N ASP A 270 11.37 -4.15 -31.44
CA ASP A 270 10.34 -4.02 -32.47
C ASP A 270 9.25 -3.05 -32.02
N TYR A 271 9.56 -1.75 -32.14
CA TYR A 271 8.70 -0.65 -31.70
C TYR A 271 7.34 -0.60 -32.42
N ASP A 272 7.27 -1.16 -33.63
CA ASP A 272 6.06 -1.19 -34.45
C ASP A 272 5.12 -2.34 -34.06
N HIS A 273 5.60 -3.30 -33.26
CA HIS A 273 4.77 -4.38 -32.77
C HIS A 273 3.67 -3.84 -31.83
N PRO A 274 2.40 -4.21 -32.04
CA PRO A 274 1.27 -3.62 -31.31
C PRO A 274 1.32 -3.85 -29.79
N GLU A 275 1.97 -4.94 -29.36
CA GLU A 275 2.14 -5.24 -27.94
C GLU A 275 3.41 -4.67 -27.32
N TYR A 276 4.28 -3.99 -28.09
CA TYR A 276 5.59 -3.56 -27.60
C TYR A 276 5.49 -2.62 -26.38
N TYR A 277 4.62 -1.62 -26.44
CA TYR A 277 4.42 -0.69 -25.31
C TYR A 277 3.60 -1.29 -24.17
N ILE A 278 2.66 -2.19 -24.48
CA ILE A 278 1.85 -2.87 -23.46
C ILE A 278 2.72 -3.82 -22.64
N SER A 279 3.60 -4.57 -23.31
CA SER A 279 4.53 -5.50 -22.68
C SER A 279 5.44 -4.83 -21.65
N GLN A 280 5.70 -3.54 -21.81
CA GLN A 280 6.51 -2.73 -20.90
C GLN A 280 5.77 -2.37 -19.61
N MET A 281 4.45 -2.21 -19.66
CA MET A 281 3.65 -1.89 -18.46
C MET A 281 3.64 -3.01 -17.41
N PHE A 282 3.89 -4.26 -17.84
CA PHE A 282 3.85 -5.45 -16.98
C PHE A 282 5.22 -6.03 -16.65
N GLU A 283 6.31 -5.39 -17.09
CA GLU A 283 7.66 -5.84 -16.78
C GLU A 283 7.98 -5.49 -15.32
N GLN A 284 8.09 -6.50 -14.44
CA GLN A 284 8.37 -6.30 -13.00
C GLN A 284 9.63 -5.47 -12.75
N ASN A 285 10.62 -5.59 -13.63
CA ASN A 285 11.88 -4.85 -13.59
C ASN A 285 12.02 -3.99 -14.85
N TRP A 286 10.97 -3.26 -15.23
CA TRP A 286 10.94 -2.48 -16.47
C TRP A 286 12.24 -1.65 -16.65
N LYS A 287 12.77 -1.54 -17.87
CA LYS A 287 13.98 -0.77 -18.24
C LYS A 287 13.67 0.17 -19.42
N PRO A 288 13.98 1.49 -19.40
CA PRO A 288 13.81 2.34 -20.54
C PRO A 288 14.88 1.89 -21.53
N ARG A 289 14.42 1.55 -22.73
CA ARG A 289 15.30 1.12 -23.80
C ARG A 289 15.74 2.37 -24.53
N SER A 290 17.05 2.54 -24.71
CA SER A 290 17.57 3.57 -25.60
C SER A 290 16.93 3.38 -26.95
N MET A 291 16.32 4.42 -27.52
CA MET A 291 15.89 4.33 -28.91
C MET A 291 17.15 4.17 -29.76
N VAL A 292 17.25 3.05 -30.47
CA VAL A 292 18.21 2.93 -31.57
C VAL A 292 17.62 3.78 -32.70
N VAL A 293 18.08 5.03 -32.80
CA VAL A 293 17.79 5.92 -33.93
C VAL A 293 18.83 5.66 -35.01
#